data_AF-A0A7C3H2P6-F1
#
_entry.id   AF-A0A7C3H2P6-F1
#
_cell.length_a   1.000
_cell.length_b   1.000
_cell.length_c   1.000
_cell.angle_alpha   90.00
_cell.angle_beta   90.00
_cell.angle_gamma   90.00
#
_symmetry.space_group_name_H-M   'P 1'
#
loop_
_entity.id
_entity.type
_entity.pdbx_description
1 polymer ?
#
loop_
_entity_poly.entity_id
_entity_poly.type
_entity_poly.pdbx_seq_one_letter_code
_entity_poly.pdbx_strand_id
1 'polypeptide(L)'
;MKHKALWMLVPVALFIVLVGLFLSHSAVAGPLPDEQDAPAAASGASWSSGWVALTPGAGLTLTHNLGGDPDTYAVELWFLDTDGGLGLNRRNYGGLDVGGNLHGVHWQNLTANTIRLYRQPGDGAADQVLVRLWVPDPLPDYDSGWQEIAAGETLTLSHNLDITATELSVGLWFSGTKRGIHHFAYGGLSLDNSQKRLGAYWHDLTDNSVQVTRLADDTDVEQVRVAVAHSEPPDYDSLEAESGWTPIGQGSQYVFTHNLNWNPGLLLVRAECYNPTDGGIHQRWAGGDHDWTTGWQGAVLQNLTADSVTMVRLANDQVCPQARVRIWRRGYQIFLPLVVRND
;
A
#
# COMPACT_ATOMS: atom_id res chain seq x y z
N MET A 1 -39.48 -40.04 55.01
CA MET A 1 -39.33 -38.58 55.18
C MET A 1 -38.29 -38.09 54.18
N LYS A 2 -38.61 -36.97 53.54
CA LYS A 2 -37.96 -36.38 52.36
C LYS A 2 -36.47 -36.09 52.57
N HIS A 3 -35.59 -36.66 51.75
CA HIS A 3 -34.30 -36.03 51.43
C HIS A 3 -34.04 -36.09 49.92
N LYS A 4 -33.76 -34.90 49.39
CA LYS A 4 -33.66 -34.53 47.98
C LYS A 4 -32.37 -35.11 47.39
N ALA A 5 -32.49 -35.82 46.27
CA ALA A 5 -31.37 -36.08 45.37
C ALA A 5 -31.17 -34.84 44.48
N LEU A 6 -30.09 -34.10 44.72
CA LEU A 6 -29.66 -33.00 43.88
C LEU A 6 -28.73 -33.57 42.81
N TRP A 7 -29.21 -33.58 41.57
CA TRP A 7 -28.41 -33.84 40.38
C TRP A 7 -27.45 -32.65 40.17
N MET A 8 -26.14 -32.87 40.26
CA MET A 8 -25.14 -31.96 39.73
C MET A 8 -24.84 -32.39 38.29
N LEU A 9 -25.44 -31.68 37.34
CA LEU A 9 -25.02 -31.64 35.95
C LEU A 9 -23.75 -30.80 35.87
N VAL A 10 -22.66 -31.38 35.37
CA VAL A 10 -21.50 -30.64 34.86
C VAL A 10 -21.70 -30.50 33.35
N PRO A 11 -21.88 -29.29 32.79
CA PRO A 11 -21.66 -29.07 31.37
C PRO A 11 -20.20 -28.67 31.12
N VAL A 12 -19.50 -29.56 30.44
CA VAL A 12 -18.38 -29.23 29.56
C VAL A 12 -18.93 -28.41 28.40
N ALA A 13 -18.54 -27.13 28.28
CA ALA A 13 -18.40 -26.39 27.02
C ALA A 13 -18.11 -24.91 27.32
N LEU A 14 -16.83 -24.52 27.27
CA LEU A 14 -16.44 -23.13 27.15
C LEU A 14 -15.37 -23.05 26.05
N PHE A 15 -15.79 -22.92 24.80
CA PHE A 15 -14.95 -22.46 23.69
C PHE A 15 -15.85 -22.07 22.50
N ILE A 16 -16.50 -20.92 22.59
CA ILE A 16 -16.88 -20.09 21.44
C ILE A 16 -16.60 -18.66 21.88
N VAL A 17 -15.47 -18.12 21.44
CA VAL A 17 -15.00 -16.76 21.71
C VAL A 17 -14.84 -16.08 20.35
N LEU A 18 -15.52 -14.94 20.21
CA LEU A 18 -15.41 -13.90 19.18
C LEU A 18 -15.72 -14.29 17.72
N VAL A 19 -17.02 -14.31 17.39
CA VAL A 19 -17.51 -13.84 16.10
C VAL A 19 -18.62 -12.83 16.37
N GLY A 20 -18.46 -11.61 15.86
CA GLY A 20 -19.56 -10.66 15.69
C GLY A 20 -19.55 -9.46 16.65
N LEU A 21 -18.87 -8.38 16.24
CA LEU A 21 -19.30 -7.01 16.53
C LEU A 21 -18.58 -6.05 15.57
N PHE A 22 -19.11 -5.94 14.35
CA PHE A 22 -18.98 -4.75 13.52
C PHE A 22 -20.39 -4.29 13.17
N LEU A 23 -20.90 -3.34 13.94
CA LEU A 23 -22.13 -2.63 13.60
C LEU A 23 -21.78 -1.55 12.58
N SER A 24 -22.14 -1.79 11.33
CA SER A 24 -22.05 -0.85 10.22
C SER A 24 -23.07 0.29 10.42
N HIS A 25 -22.59 1.52 10.56
CA HIS A 25 -23.38 2.68 10.16
C HIS A 25 -23.33 2.77 8.64
N SER A 26 -24.45 2.52 7.98
CA SER A 26 -24.58 2.74 6.53
C SER A 26 -24.70 4.24 6.27
N ALA A 27 -23.59 4.89 5.96
CA ALA A 27 -23.62 6.14 5.20
C ALA A 27 -23.72 5.75 3.71
N VAL A 28 -24.72 6.28 3.02
CA VAL A 28 -24.82 6.13 1.56
C VAL A 28 -23.75 7.02 0.95
N ALA A 29 -22.74 6.42 0.30
CA ALA A 29 -21.73 7.15 -0.45
C ALA A 29 -22.43 7.97 -1.56
N GLY A 30 -22.28 9.29 -1.49
CA GLY A 30 -22.74 10.18 -2.56
C GLY A 30 -21.92 9.96 -3.83
N PRO A 31 -22.48 10.24 -5.02
CA PRO A 31 -21.70 10.19 -6.26
C PRO A 31 -20.50 11.13 -6.15
N LEU A 32 -19.32 10.63 -6.53
CA LEU A 32 -18.12 11.46 -6.63
C LEU A 32 -18.39 12.61 -7.61
N PRO A 33 -18.06 13.86 -7.26
CA PRO A 33 -18.21 14.98 -8.19
C PRO A 33 -17.35 14.75 -9.43
N ASP A 34 -17.88 15.14 -10.59
CA ASP A 34 -17.19 15.08 -11.88
C ASP A 34 -15.76 15.67 -11.75
N GLU A 35 -14.79 14.98 -12.35
CA GLU A 35 -13.37 15.33 -12.42
C GLU A 35 -13.19 16.58 -13.30
N GLN A 36 -13.69 17.73 -12.84
CA GLN A 36 -13.51 19.02 -13.48
C GLN A 36 -12.42 19.78 -12.73
N ASP A 37 -11.16 19.47 -13.04
CA ASP A 37 -10.03 20.25 -12.54
C ASP A 37 -9.42 21.11 -13.65
N ALA A 38 -9.29 22.39 -13.30
CA ALA A 38 -8.56 23.41 -14.05
C ALA A 38 -7.05 23.08 -14.07
N PRO A 39 -6.31 23.48 -15.12
CA PRO A 39 -4.92 23.09 -15.28
C PRO A 39 -4.02 23.90 -14.33
N ALA A 40 -3.48 23.26 -13.30
CA ALA A 40 -2.21 23.68 -12.71
C ALA A 40 -1.09 23.04 -13.54
N ALA A 41 -0.11 23.85 -13.94
CA ALA A 41 0.91 23.49 -14.92
C ALA A 41 1.81 22.34 -14.43
N ALA A 42 1.55 21.13 -14.94
CA ALA A 42 2.48 20.02 -14.86
C ALA A 42 3.49 20.16 -16.01
N SER A 43 4.76 20.47 -15.72
CA SER A 43 5.86 20.25 -16.68
C SER A 43 6.28 18.79 -16.62
N GLY A 44 5.49 17.90 -17.21
CA GLY A 44 5.85 16.48 -17.37
C GLY A 44 4.70 15.71 -18.01
N ALA A 45 5.04 14.71 -18.83
CA ALA A 45 4.03 13.87 -19.45
C ALA A 45 3.32 13.04 -18.37
N SER A 46 1.99 13.13 -18.31
CA SER A 46 1.16 12.37 -17.37
C SER A 46 -0.05 11.76 -18.07
N TRP A 47 -0.54 10.67 -17.51
CA TRP A 47 -1.68 9.93 -18.00
C TRP A 47 -2.46 9.31 -16.83
N SER A 48 -3.78 9.23 -16.99
CA SER A 48 -4.71 8.60 -16.05
C SER A 48 -5.66 7.70 -16.84
N SER A 49 -5.93 6.51 -16.34
CA SER A 49 -6.95 5.63 -16.93
C SER A 49 -8.37 6.11 -16.71
N GLY A 50 -8.58 7.03 -15.75
CA GLY A 50 -9.87 7.15 -15.07
C GLY A 50 -10.20 5.87 -14.29
N TRP A 51 -11.42 5.77 -13.76
CA TRP A 51 -11.90 4.54 -13.14
C TRP A 51 -12.30 3.52 -14.20
N VAL A 52 -11.74 2.32 -14.13
CA VAL A 52 -12.07 1.20 -15.02
C VAL A 52 -12.46 -0.02 -14.19
N ALA A 53 -13.53 -0.71 -14.60
CA ALA A 53 -13.93 -1.96 -13.96
C ALA A 53 -12.89 -3.05 -14.23
N LEU A 54 -12.58 -3.86 -13.23
CA LEU A 54 -11.64 -4.99 -13.37
C LEU A 54 -12.24 -6.25 -12.74
N THR A 55 -12.53 -7.25 -13.58
CA THR A 55 -13.11 -8.52 -13.14
C THR A 55 -12.11 -9.32 -12.29
N PRO A 56 -12.53 -9.93 -11.16
CA PRO A 56 -11.67 -10.82 -10.38
C PRO A 56 -11.08 -11.95 -11.23
N GLY A 57 -9.78 -12.22 -11.06
CA GLY A 57 -9.04 -13.24 -11.81
C GLY A 57 -8.69 -12.85 -13.26
N ALA A 58 -9.00 -11.62 -13.67
CA ALA A 58 -8.68 -11.12 -15.00
C ALA A 58 -7.57 -10.04 -14.97
N GLY A 59 -6.89 -9.90 -16.10
CA GLY A 59 -5.97 -8.80 -16.33
C GLY A 59 -6.47 -7.88 -17.44
N LEU A 60 -6.23 -6.58 -17.28
CA LEU A 60 -6.59 -5.53 -18.23
C LEU A 60 -5.32 -4.81 -18.68
N THR A 61 -5.08 -4.73 -19.99
CA THR A 61 -3.98 -3.91 -20.54
C THR A 61 -4.54 -2.55 -20.92
N LEU A 62 -3.91 -1.50 -20.42
CA LEU A 62 -4.27 -0.12 -20.70
C LEU A 62 -3.15 0.53 -21.51
N THR A 63 -3.54 1.33 -22.50
CA THR A 63 -2.62 2.09 -23.35
C THR A 63 -2.55 3.52 -22.86
N HIS A 64 -1.36 3.98 -22.47
CA HIS A 64 -1.11 5.33 -21.99
C HIS A 64 -0.36 6.21 -23.00
N ASN A 65 0.38 5.62 -23.95
CA ASN A 65 1.12 6.34 -25.01
C ASN A 65 2.03 7.49 -24.50
N LEU A 66 2.58 7.38 -23.29
CA LEU A 66 3.49 8.40 -22.76
C LEU A 66 4.81 8.42 -23.53
N GLY A 67 5.24 7.27 -24.05
CA GLY A 67 6.51 7.11 -24.77
C GLY A 67 7.72 7.32 -23.85
N GLY A 68 8.92 7.20 -24.41
CA GLY A 68 10.15 7.31 -23.62
C GLY A 68 10.45 6.06 -22.81
N ASP A 69 11.14 6.24 -21.68
CA ASP A 69 11.71 5.14 -20.91
C ASP A 69 10.83 4.80 -19.70
N PRO A 70 10.21 3.60 -19.62
CA PRO A 70 9.32 3.22 -18.51
C PRO A 70 9.99 3.22 -17.14
N ASP A 71 11.31 3.09 -17.14
CA ASP A 71 12.20 3.22 -15.98
C ASP A 71 12.11 4.59 -15.28
N THR A 72 11.62 5.61 -15.98
CA THR A 72 11.48 6.97 -15.44
C THR A 72 10.06 7.28 -14.93
N TYR A 73 9.13 6.32 -15.04
CA TYR A 73 7.75 6.55 -14.64
C TYR A 73 7.54 6.31 -13.15
N ALA A 74 6.77 7.20 -12.54
CA ALA A 74 6.03 6.90 -11.33
C ALA A 74 4.67 6.30 -11.66
N VAL A 75 4.22 5.34 -10.85
CA VAL A 75 2.95 4.63 -11.04
C VAL A 75 2.10 4.71 -9.77
N GLU A 76 0.89 5.21 -9.93
CA GLU A 76 -0.14 5.22 -8.90
C GLU A 76 -1.24 4.22 -9.28
N LEU A 77 -1.72 3.42 -8.34
CA LEU A 77 -2.81 2.48 -8.59
C LEU A 77 -3.79 2.46 -7.41
N TRP A 78 -4.99 2.95 -7.63
CA TRP A 78 -6.11 2.99 -6.71
C TRP A 78 -7.18 1.97 -7.06
N PHE A 79 -7.94 1.56 -6.06
CA PHE A 79 -9.10 0.68 -6.12
C PHE A 79 -10.32 1.51 -5.72
N LEU A 80 -11.51 1.08 -6.09
CA LEU A 80 -12.77 1.64 -5.60
C LEU A 80 -13.70 0.46 -5.41
N ASP A 81 -14.08 0.25 -4.16
CA ASP A 81 -15.09 -0.71 -3.72
C ASP A 81 -16.46 -0.05 -3.81
N THR A 82 -17.26 -0.45 -4.78
CA THR A 82 -18.53 0.21 -5.12
C THR A 82 -19.74 -0.47 -4.51
N ASP A 83 -19.59 -1.72 -4.06
CA ASP A 83 -20.66 -2.51 -3.46
C ASP A 83 -20.39 -2.93 -2.00
N GLY A 84 -19.16 -2.75 -1.53
CA GLY A 84 -18.78 -2.85 -0.14
C GLY A 84 -18.70 -1.49 0.57
N GLY A 85 -18.05 -1.51 1.74
CA GLY A 85 -17.87 -0.34 2.60
C GLY A 85 -16.41 0.08 2.69
N LEU A 86 -15.58 -0.23 1.68
CA LEU A 86 -14.17 0.16 1.66
C LEU A 86 -13.89 1.40 0.78
N GLY A 87 -14.82 1.77 -0.11
CA GLY A 87 -14.69 2.72 -1.24
C GLY A 87 -13.27 2.85 -1.84
N LEU A 88 -12.73 4.06 -2.04
CA LEU A 88 -11.47 4.33 -2.77
C LEU A 88 -10.21 3.75 -2.09
N ASN A 89 -9.71 2.59 -2.53
CA ASN A 89 -8.74 1.78 -1.80
C ASN A 89 -7.46 1.19 -2.38
N ARG A 90 -6.66 0.53 -1.54
CA ARG A 90 -5.45 -0.23 -1.85
C ARG A 90 -5.28 -1.41 -0.91
N ARG A 91 -6.39 -1.92 -0.38
CA ARG A 91 -6.37 -3.11 0.46
C ARG A 91 -5.81 -4.27 -0.37
N ASN A 92 -4.86 -5.01 0.19
CA ASN A 92 -4.19 -6.13 -0.47
C ASN A 92 -3.40 -5.69 -1.73
N TYR A 93 -2.88 -4.47 -1.76
CA TYR A 93 -2.01 -4.01 -2.84
C TYR A 93 -0.83 -4.98 -3.02
N GLY A 94 -0.53 -5.39 -4.26
CA GLY A 94 0.52 -6.36 -4.53
C GLY A 94 0.11 -7.82 -4.29
N GLY A 95 -0.87 -8.05 -3.42
CA GLY A 95 -1.51 -9.33 -3.15
C GLY A 95 -1.74 -9.55 -1.65
N LEU A 96 -2.66 -10.47 -1.33
CA LEU A 96 -2.83 -11.06 0.00
C LEU A 96 -3.29 -12.51 -0.21
N ASP A 97 -2.72 -13.48 0.50
CA ASP A 97 -3.25 -14.84 0.55
C ASP A 97 -3.94 -15.08 1.89
N VAL A 98 -5.14 -15.65 1.86
CA VAL A 98 -5.83 -16.13 3.07
C VAL A 98 -6.31 -17.54 2.82
N GLY A 99 -5.66 -18.52 3.43
CA GLY A 99 -5.99 -19.93 3.25
C GLY A 99 -5.86 -20.42 1.80
N GLY A 100 -4.94 -19.85 1.01
CA GLY A 100 -4.75 -20.16 -0.41
C GLY A 100 -5.68 -19.42 -1.37
N ASN A 101 -6.46 -18.47 -0.88
CA ASN A 101 -7.25 -17.58 -1.72
C ASN A 101 -6.51 -16.25 -1.87
N LEU A 102 -6.14 -15.91 -3.11
CA LEU A 102 -5.43 -14.67 -3.41
C LEU A 102 -6.42 -13.52 -3.61
N HIS A 103 -6.14 -12.41 -2.95
CA HIS A 103 -6.88 -11.15 -2.99
C HIS A 103 -5.97 -10.00 -3.45
N GLY A 104 -6.57 -8.86 -3.78
CA GLY A 104 -5.87 -7.65 -4.18
C GLY A 104 -5.70 -7.45 -5.68
N VAL A 105 -5.02 -6.36 -6.02
CA VAL A 105 -4.66 -6.00 -7.38
C VAL A 105 -3.20 -5.56 -7.40
N HIS A 106 -2.54 -5.85 -8.51
CA HIS A 106 -1.22 -5.32 -8.82
C HIS A 106 -1.14 -4.90 -10.28
N TRP A 107 -0.11 -4.12 -10.61
CA TRP A 107 0.26 -3.82 -11.98
C TRP A 107 1.55 -4.55 -12.36
N GLN A 108 1.72 -4.81 -13.66
CA GLN A 108 2.84 -5.55 -14.25
C GLN A 108 2.98 -5.22 -15.74
N ASN A 109 4.08 -5.69 -16.35
CA ASN A 109 4.42 -5.47 -17.76
C ASN A 109 4.32 -3.99 -18.16
N LEU A 110 4.86 -3.09 -17.34
CA LEU A 110 4.96 -1.68 -17.70
C LEU A 110 5.93 -1.52 -18.88
N THR A 111 5.50 -0.79 -19.91
CA THR A 111 6.29 -0.45 -21.09
C THR A 111 6.22 1.06 -21.34
N ALA A 112 6.89 1.53 -22.39
CA ALA A 112 6.79 2.92 -22.83
C ALA A 112 5.35 3.35 -23.20
N ASN A 113 4.42 2.43 -23.48
CA ASN A 113 3.09 2.78 -23.98
C ASN A 113 1.93 2.04 -23.31
N THR A 114 2.21 0.99 -22.56
CA THR A 114 1.18 0.15 -21.94
C THR A 114 1.54 -0.24 -20.52
N ILE A 115 0.49 -0.50 -19.74
CA ILE A 115 0.58 -1.10 -18.41
C ILE A 115 -0.50 -2.18 -18.29
N ARG A 116 -0.22 -3.29 -17.60
CA ARG A 116 -1.21 -4.34 -17.34
C ARG A 116 -1.58 -4.38 -15.86
N LEU A 117 -2.87 -4.24 -15.58
CA LEU A 117 -3.45 -4.48 -14.27
C LEU A 117 -3.88 -5.94 -14.14
N TYR A 118 -3.85 -6.49 -12.93
CA TYR A 118 -4.36 -7.83 -12.64
C TYR A 118 -5.02 -7.87 -11.27
N ARG A 119 -6.30 -8.26 -11.23
CA ARG A 119 -7.07 -8.45 -9.99
C ARG A 119 -7.07 -9.94 -9.64
N GLN A 120 -6.70 -10.27 -8.41
CA GLN A 120 -6.66 -11.65 -7.95
C GLN A 120 -8.08 -12.25 -7.87
N PRO A 121 -8.25 -13.57 -8.05
CA PRO A 121 -9.58 -14.20 -8.13
C PRO A 121 -10.45 -14.04 -6.89
N GLY A 122 -9.85 -13.99 -5.70
CA GLY A 122 -10.57 -13.84 -4.44
C GLY A 122 -10.86 -12.39 -4.08
N ASP A 123 -10.38 -11.41 -4.86
CA ASP A 123 -10.51 -10.01 -4.49
C ASP A 123 -11.96 -9.50 -4.58
N GLY A 124 -12.46 -8.99 -3.45
CA GLY A 124 -13.76 -8.31 -3.34
C GLY A 124 -13.64 -6.86 -2.89
N ALA A 125 -12.48 -6.23 -3.11
CA ALA A 125 -12.20 -4.87 -2.63
C ALA A 125 -11.91 -3.88 -3.78
N ALA A 126 -11.68 -4.33 -5.00
CA ALA A 126 -11.29 -3.48 -6.12
C ALA A 126 -12.21 -3.62 -7.34
N ASP A 127 -13.48 -3.26 -7.18
CA ASP A 127 -14.48 -3.32 -8.26
C ASP A 127 -14.07 -2.49 -9.47
N GLN A 128 -13.60 -1.29 -9.17
CA GLN A 128 -12.95 -0.42 -10.14
C GLN A 128 -11.53 -0.14 -9.69
N VAL A 129 -10.69 0.15 -10.67
CA VAL A 129 -9.30 0.53 -10.46
C VAL A 129 -8.99 1.79 -11.26
N LEU A 130 -8.10 2.60 -10.74
CA LEU A 130 -7.57 3.77 -11.42
C LEU A 130 -6.05 3.68 -11.37
N VAL A 131 -5.40 3.75 -12.53
CA VAL A 131 -3.95 3.82 -12.62
C VAL A 131 -3.55 5.18 -13.22
N ARG A 132 -2.53 5.79 -12.63
CA ARG A 132 -1.86 6.97 -13.19
C ARG A 132 -0.39 6.70 -13.40
N LEU A 133 0.13 7.33 -14.44
CA LEU A 133 1.53 7.32 -14.79
C LEU A 133 1.98 8.75 -15.04
N TRP A 134 3.14 9.11 -14.57
CA TRP A 134 3.79 10.38 -14.88
C TRP A 134 5.30 10.20 -14.86
N VAL A 135 6.01 11.08 -15.56
CA VAL A 135 7.45 11.25 -15.39
C VAL A 135 7.65 12.30 -14.29
N PRO A 136 8.32 11.98 -13.16
CA PRO A 136 8.59 12.97 -12.13
C PRO A 136 9.51 14.12 -12.59
N ASP A 137 9.14 15.35 -12.22
CA ASP A 137 9.90 16.59 -12.39
C ASP A 137 9.85 17.38 -11.07
N PRO A 138 10.97 17.51 -10.34
CA PRO A 138 12.30 17.00 -10.71
C PRO A 138 12.41 15.46 -10.66
N LEU A 139 13.43 14.95 -11.34
CA LEU A 139 13.92 13.58 -11.19
C LEU A 139 14.40 13.32 -9.74
N PRO A 140 14.54 12.06 -9.29
CA PRO A 140 14.86 11.78 -7.90
C PRO A 140 16.32 12.16 -7.62
N ASP A 141 16.61 12.61 -6.41
CA ASP A 141 17.97 12.97 -5.99
C ASP A 141 18.94 11.79 -6.04
N TYR A 142 18.42 10.58 -5.87
CA TYR A 142 19.15 9.33 -6.06
C TYR A 142 18.31 8.31 -6.82
N ASP A 143 18.96 7.60 -7.73
CA ASP A 143 18.40 6.47 -8.45
C ASP A 143 19.44 5.35 -8.50
N SER A 144 19.10 4.17 -7.98
CA SER A 144 20.01 3.03 -8.01
C SER A 144 20.20 2.45 -9.41
N GLY A 145 19.33 2.78 -10.36
CA GLY A 145 19.10 1.93 -11.53
C GLY A 145 18.61 0.53 -11.11
N TRP A 146 18.56 -0.40 -12.07
CA TRP A 146 18.24 -1.79 -11.78
C TRP A 146 19.40 -2.51 -11.10
N GLN A 147 19.13 -3.10 -9.95
CA GLN A 147 20.05 -3.88 -9.15
C GLN A 147 19.56 -5.33 -9.10
N GLU A 148 20.42 -6.28 -9.45
CA GLU A 148 20.17 -7.70 -9.22
C GLU A 148 20.03 -7.95 -7.72
N ILE A 149 19.07 -8.79 -7.34
CA ILE A 149 18.87 -9.19 -5.95
C ILE A 149 18.48 -10.66 -5.87
N ALA A 150 19.25 -11.47 -5.14
CA ALA A 150 18.93 -12.87 -4.93
C ALA A 150 17.75 -13.05 -3.97
N ALA A 151 17.02 -14.16 -4.09
CA ALA A 151 15.96 -14.48 -3.16
C ALA A 151 16.51 -14.63 -1.73
N GLY A 152 15.91 -13.92 -0.77
CA GLY A 152 16.36 -13.88 0.63
C GLY A 152 17.51 -12.90 0.91
N GLU A 153 17.95 -12.14 -0.09
CA GLU A 153 19.00 -11.12 0.06
C GLU A 153 18.43 -9.79 0.56
N THR A 154 19.25 -9.06 1.33
CA THR A 154 19.05 -7.66 1.67
C THR A 154 20.15 -6.82 1.05
N LEU A 155 19.79 -5.90 0.16
CA LEU A 155 20.70 -4.89 -0.37
C LEU A 155 20.70 -3.65 0.52
N THR A 156 21.87 -3.06 0.74
CA THR A 156 22.00 -1.70 1.29
C THR A 156 22.40 -0.77 0.17
N LEU A 157 21.58 0.24 -0.11
CA LEU A 157 21.78 1.23 -1.16
C LEU A 157 22.15 2.57 -0.51
N SER A 158 23.40 2.99 -0.67
CA SER A 158 23.89 4.27 -0.16
C SER A 158 23.57 5.39 -1.15
N HIS A 159 22.66 6.28 -0.76
CA HIS A 159 22.32 7.47 -1.55
C HIS A 159 23.13 8.71 -1.17
N ASN A 160 23.75 8.73 0.02
CA ASN A 160 24.67 9.79 0.48
C ASN A 160 24.08 11.21 0.31
N LEU A 161 22.80 11.39 0.61
CA LEU A 161 22.11 12.67 0.39
C LEU A 161 22.33 13.63 1.55
N ASP A 162 22.68 13.15 2.75
CA ASP A 162 22.79 13.93 3.98
C ASP A 162 21.53 14.76 4.27
N ILE A 163 20.36 14.22 3.88
CA ILE A 163 19.03 14.82 4.12
C ILE A 163 18.32 13.95 5.15
N THR A 164 17.64 14.57 6.12
CA THR A 164 16.96 13.83 7.18
C THR A 164 16.02 12.78 6.58
N ALA A 165 16.04 11.54 7.07
CA ALA A 165 15.21 10.45 6.56
C ALA A 165 13.70 10.79 6.47
N THR A 166 13.20 11.65 7.37
CA THR A 166 11.81 12.12 7.37
C THR A 166 11.50 13.12 6.25
N GLU A 167 12.49 13.76 5.65
CA GLU A 167 12.33 14.66 4.50
C GLU A 167 12.38 13.89 3.17
N LEU A 168 12.85 12.65 3.20
CA LEU A 168 13.00 11.80 2.02
C LEU A 168 11.72 11.03 1.68
N SER A 169 11.63 10.65 0.42
CA SER A 169 10.63 9.73 -0.13
C SER A 169 11.37 8.63 -0.88
N VAL A 170 10.94 7.39 -0.69
CA VAL A 170 11.48 6.20 -1.35
C VAL A 170 10.44 5.62 -2.29
N GLY A 171 10.84 5.36 -3.53
CA GLY A 171 10.14 4.49 -4.48
C GLY A 171 10.92 3.19 -4.70
N LEU A 172 10.20 2.09 -4.90
CA LEU A 172 10.78 0.76 -5.12
C LEU A 172 10.02 0.10 -6.26
N TRP A 173 10.73 -0.31 -7.31
CA TRP A 173 10.20 -1.05 -8.45
C TRP A 173 10.79 -2.45 -8.51
N PHE A 174 10.05 -3.38 -9.10
CA PHE A 174 10.53 -4.73 -9.40
C PHE A 174 10.62 -4.94 -10.90
N SER A 175 11.60 -5.72 -11.33
CA SER A 175 11.68 -6.24 -12.68
C SER A 175 12.01 -7.73 -12.65
N GLY A 176 11.46 -8.48 -13.59
CA GLY A 176 11.80 -9.89 -13.78
C GLY A 176 11.22 -10.49 -15.06
N THR A 177 11.83 -11.58 -15.53
CA THR A 177 11.48 -12.23 -16.80
C THR A 177 9.98 -12.57 -16.95
N LYS A 178 9.32 -12.95 -15.85
CA LYS A 178 7.92 -13.41 -15.88
C LYS A 178 6.90 -12.28 -15.94
N ARG A 179 7.23 -11.09 -15.43
CA ARG A 179 6.27 -9.99 -15.21
C ARG A 179 6.71 -8.63 -15.74
N GLY A 180 7.90 -8.53 -16.35
CA GLY A 180 8.49 -7.24 -16.75
C GLY A 180 8.69 -6.34 -15.53
N ILE A 181 8.47 -5.04 -15.69
CA ILE A 181 8.42 -4.10 -14.57
C ILE A 181 7.05 -4.23 -13.88
N HIS A 182 7.01 -4.46 -12.55
CA HIS A 182 5.78 -4.78 -11.80
C HIS A 182 5.81 -4.41 -10.32
N HIS A 183 4.64 -4.47 -9.67
CA HIS A 183 4.46 -4.40 -8.20
C HIS A 183 3.72 -5.63 -7.61
N PHE A 184 3.72 -6.78 -8.30
CA PHE A 184 3.29 -8.04 -7.67
C PHE A 184 4.09 -8.31 -6.38
N ALA A 185 3.39 -8.67 -5.30
CA ALA A 185 3.92 -8.91 -3.96
C ALA A 185 4.71 -7.72 -3.34
N TYR A 186 4.37 -6.49 -3.71
CA TYR A 186 4.94 -5.29 -3.09
C TYR A 186 4.68 -5.25 -1.59
N GLY A 187 5.69 -4.90 -0.79
CA GLY A 187 5.59 -4.95 0.68
C GLY A 187 5.86 -6.36 1.24
N GLY A 188 5.83 -7.37 0.37
CA GLY A 188 5.93 -8.78 0.70
C GLY A 188 4.55 -9.45 0.79
N LEU A 189 4.50 -10.71 0.39
CA LEU A 189 3.30 -11.54 0.37
C LEU A 189 3.59 -12.92 0.95
N SER A 190 2.89 -13.28 2.02
CA SER A 190 2.89 -14.63 2.55
C SER A 190 1.82 -15.46 1.85
N LEU A 191 2.16 -16.70 1.45
CA LEU A 191 1.23 -17.66 0.89
C LEU A 191 0.95 -18.76 1.91
N ASP A 192 -0.22 -18.74 2.54
CA ASP A 192 -0.56 -19.58 3.69
C ASP A 192 -0.39 -21.07 3.40
N ASN A 193 -0.99 -21.54 2.29
CA ASN A 193 -1.03 -22.97 1.99
C ASN A 193 0.34 -23.53 1.60
N SER A 194 1.15 -22.75 0.89
CA SER A 194 2.48 -23.19 0.46
C SER A 194 3.59 -22.81 1.43
N GLN A 195 3.27 -22.00 2.45
CA GLN A 195 4.23 -21.43 3.40
C GLN A 195 5.41 -20.77 2.71
N LYS A 196 5.12 -19.93 1.72
CA LYS A 196 6.12 -19.20 0.93
C LYS A 196 6.01 -17.72 1.17
N ARG A 197 7.14 -17.01 1.12
CA ARG A 197 7.18 -15.54 1.15
C ARG A 197 7.71 -14.98 -0.16
N LEU A 198 6.88 -14.19 -0.84
CA LEU A 198 7.14 -13.63 -2.16
C LEU A 198 7.29 -12.12 -2.10
N GLY A 199 7.89 -11.54 -3.14
CA GLY A 199 8.05 -10.11 -3.32
C GLY A 199 9.26 -9.52 -2.60
N ALA A 200 9.21 -8.19 -2.46
CA ALA A 200 10.25 -7.42 -1.81
C ALA A 200 9.66 -6.16 -1.14
N TYR A 201 10.44 -5.57 -0.24
CA TYR A 201 10.08 -4.32 0.43
C TYR A 201 11.34 -3.54 0.78
N TRP A 202 11.20 -2.22 0.93
CA TRP A 202 12.24 -1.36 1.46
C TRP A 202 12.03 -1.09 2.96
N HIS A 203 13.13 -0.88 3.67
CA HIS A 203 13.19 -0.59 5.10
C HIS A 203 14.49 0.13 5.46
N ASP A 204 14.61 0.52 6.74
CA ASP A 204 15.79 1.17 7.32
C ASP A 204 16.25 2.37 6.49
N LEU A 205 15.30 3.23 6.08
CA LEU A 205 15.65 4.52 5.50
C LEU A 205 16.32 5.39 6.57
N THR A 206 17.51 5.86 6.22
CA THR A 206 18.34 6.79 6.99
C THR A 206 18.62 8.02 6.14
N ASP A 207 19.44 8.94 6.66
CA ASP A 207 19.82 10.14 5.93
C ASP A 207 20.70 9.85 4.70
N ASN A 208 21.30 8.65 4.63
CA ASN A 208 22.30 8.30 3.63
C ASN A 208 22.16 6.92 2.99
N SER A 209 21.22 6.10 3.46
CA SER A 209 20.98 4.79 2.88
C SER A 209 19.55 4.31 3.10
N VAL A 210 19.15 3.38 2.25
CA VAL A 210 17.93 2.58 2.39
C VAL A 210 18.25 1.11 2.10
N GLN A 211 17.56 0.21 2.78
CA GLN A 211 17.68 -1.22 2.53
C GLN A 211 16.49 -1.76 1.75
N VAL A 212 16.74 -2.79 0.93
CA VAL A 212 15.69 -3.54 0.22
C VAL A 212 15.92 -5.01 0.49
N THR A 213 14.87 -5.71 0.92
CA THR A 213 14.89 -7.15 1.12
C THR A 213 13.97 -7.83 0.12
N ARG A 214 14.51 -8.80 -0.63
CA ARG A 214 13.71 -9.76 -1.41
C ARG A 214 13.42 -10.99 -0.56
N LEU A 215 12.17 -11.43 -0.52
CA LEU A 215 11.78 -12.59 0.28
C LEU A 215 12.28 -13.91 -0.32
N ALA A 216 12.51 -14.90 0.55
CA ALA A 216 13.31 -16.09 0.23
C ALA A 216 12.69 -17.03 -0.82
N ASP A 217 11.37 -17.04 -0.97
CA ASP A 217 10.68 -17.91 -1.94
C ASP A 217 10.27 -17.16 -3.21
N ASP A 218 10.64 -15.87 -3.31
CA ASP A 218 10.25 -15.05 -4.44
C ASP A 218 10.92 -15.52 -5.73
N THR A 219 10.12 -15.64 -6.79
CA THR A 219 10.59 -16.03 -8.14
C THR A 219 10.29 -14.98 -9.20
N ASP A 220 9.69 -13.85 -8.82
CA ASP A 220 9.18 -12.86 -9.76
C ASP A 220 10.03 -11.57 -9.76
N VAL A 221 10.66 -11.21 -8.64
CA VAL A 221 11.52 -10.02 -8.45
C VAL A 221 12.98 -10.39 -8.70
N GLU A 222 13.45 -10.39 -9.94
CA GLU A 222 14.87 -10.67 -10.24
C GLU A 222 15.75 -9.45 -9.97
N GLN A 223 15.22 -8.25 -10.23
CA GLN A 223 15.88 -6.98 -10.01
C GLN A 223 14.97 -6.02 -9.24
N VAL A 224 15.60 -5.13 -8.48
CA VAL A 224 14.95 -4.00 -7.80
C VAL A 224 15.55 -2.68 -8.28
N ARG A 225 14.75 -1.63 -8.29
CA ARG A 225 15.23 -0.26 -8.47
C ARG A 225 14.67 0.60 -7.36
N VAL A 226 15.53 1.43 -6.78
CA VAL A 226 15.16 2.37 -5.73
C VAL A 226 15.45 3.79 -6.18
N ALA A 227 14.43 4.62 -6.11
CA ALA A 227 14.53 6.06 -6.24
C ALA A 227 14.34 6.69 -4.87
N VAL A 228 15.23 7.61 -4.49
CA VAL A 228 15.10 8.41 -3.27
C VAL A 228 15.05 9.88 -3.67
N ALA A 229 14.00 10.57 -3.22
CA ALA A 229 13.77 11.97 -3.57
C ALA A 229 13.42 12.78 -2.33
N HIS A 230 14.03 13.95 -2.21
CA HIS A 230 13.59 15.06 -1.38
C HIS A 230 12.44 15.76 -2.11
N SER A 231 11.23 15.27 -1.88
CA SER A 231 10.04 15.82 -2.49
C SER A 231 9.76 17.24 -2.00
N GLU A 232 9.05 18.01 -2.82
CA GLU A 232 8.40 19.24 -2.37
C GLU A 232 7.62 19.01 -1.06
N PRO A 233 7.54 20.01 -0.17
CA PRO A 233 6.81 19.88 1.07
C PRO A 233 5.36 19.40 0.82
N PRO A 234 4.86 18.42 1.58
CA PRO A 234 3.47 18.00 1.46
C PRO A 234 2.52 19.12 1.92
N ASP A 235 1.33 19.17 1.32
CA ASP A 235 0.26 20.05 1.78
C ASP A 235 -0.28 19.64 3.17
N TYR A 236 -0.08 18.37 3.54
CA TYR A 236 -0.26 17.87 4.91
C TYR A 236 0.80 16.85 5.28
N ASP A 237 1.41 17.04 6.44
CA ASP A 237 2.32 16.07 7.07
C ASP A 237 1.86 15.77 8.49
N SER A 238 1.51 14.52 8.77
CA SER A 238 1.12 14.13 10.13
C SER A 238 2.28 14.22 11.11
N LEU A 239 3.53 14.16 10.66
CA LEU A 239 4.69 14.32 11.54
C LEU A 239 4.72 15.72 12.15
N GLU A 240 4.42 16.74 11.36
CA GLU A 240 4.33 18.13 11.82
C GLU A 240 3.03 18.36 12.59
N ALA A 241 1.90 17.93 12.02
CA ALA A 241 0.57 18.16 12.60
C ALA A 241 0.40 17.50 13.99
N GLU A 242 0.97 16.31 14.19
CA GLU A 242 0.88 15.53 15.43
C GLU A 242 2.12 15.68 16.32
N SER A 243 3.07 16.54 15.93
CA SER A 243 4.35 16.73 16.65
C SER A 243 5.18 15.45 16.82
N GLY A 244 5.16 14.56 15.84
CA GLY A 244 5.95 13.34 15.79
C GLY A 244 5.26 12.16 15.12
N TRP A 245 5.94 11.00 15.15
CA TRP A 245 5.38 9.74 14.66
C TRP A 245 4.19 9.30 15.52
N THR A 246 3.05 9.04 14.88
CA THR A 246 1.80 8.73 15.57
C THR A 246 1.80 7.27 16.03
N PRO A 247 1.70 6.97 17.34
CA PRO A 247 1.56 5.60 17.81
C PRO A 247 0.23 4.98 17.36
N ILE A 248 0.27 3.74 16.87
CA ILE A 248 -0.94 3.00 16.47
C ILE A 248 -0.87 1.58 17.04
N GLY A 249 -1.90 1.19 17.80
CA GLY A 249 -1.98 -0.13 18.45
C GLY A 249 -2.28 -1.25 17.46
N GLN A 250 -1.86 -2.48 17.77
CA GLN A 250 -2.22 -3.67 16.98
C GLN A 250 -3.74 -3.82 16.90
N GLY A 251 -4.26 -4.08 15.70
CA GLY A 251 -5.70 -4.24 15.45
C GLY A 251 -6.51 -2.96 15.65
N SER A 252 -5.85 -1.80 15.72
CA SER A 252 -6.49 -0.51 15.87
C SER A 252 -6.44 0.31 14.59
N GLN A 253 -7.22 1.39 14.58
CA GLN A 253 -7.23 2.37 13.51
C GLN A 253 -6.94 3.77 14.08
N TYR A 254 -6.29 4.62 13.30
CA TYR A 254 -6.05 6.03 13.60
C TYR A 254 -6.57 6.90 12.45
N VAL A 255 -7.26 8.00 12.75
CA VAL A 255 -7.76 8.93 11.74
C VAL A 255 -6.86 10.16 11.70
N PHE A 256 -6.16 10.35 10.59
CA PHE A 256 -5.37 11.54 10.28
C PHE A 256 -6.27 12.60 9.66
N THR A 257 -6.62 13.62 10.42
CA THR A 257 -7.41 14.75 9.93
C THR A 257 -6.48 15.79 9.30
N HIS A 258 -6.57 15.96 7.98
CA HIS A 258 -5.72 16.88 7.21
C HIS A 258 -6.41 18.20 6.83
N ASN A 259 -7.75 18.30 6.94
CA ASN A 259 -8.52 19.54 6.72
C ASN A 259 -8.28 20.24 5.35
N LEU A 260 -7.76 19.52 4.35
CA LEU A 260 -7.47 20.09 3.03
C LEU A 260 -8.75 20.49 2.29
N ASN A 261 -9.87 19.81 2.58
CA ASN A 261 -11.17 20.01 1.93
C ASN A 261 -11.10 19.91 0.40
N TRP A 262 -10.24 19.03 -0.10
CA TRP A 262 -10.05 18.79 -1.54
C TRP A 262 -10.78 17.53 -1.98
N ASN A 263 -11.09 17.42 -3.28
CA ASN A 263 -11.59 16.17 -3.82
C ASN A 263 -10.57 15.04 -3.53
N PRO A 264 -10.94 13.92 -2.89
CA PRO A 264 -10.03 12.79 -2.63
C PRO A 264 -9.36 12.28 -3.89
N GLY A 265 -10.13 12.32 -4.96
CA GLY A 265 -9.69 12.07 -6.31
C GLY A 265 -8.76 13.14 -6.85
N LEU A 266 -8.14 14.03 -6.06
CA LEU A 266 -7.01 14.93 -6.37
C LEU A 266 -5.83 14.78 -5.39
N LEU A 267 -5.98 13.94 -4.38
CA LEU A 267 -4.96 13.74 -3.35
C LEU A 267 -3.98 12.66 -3.78
N LEU A 268 -2.72 12.93 -3.48
CA LEU A 268 -1.63 11.98 -3.56
C LEU A 268 -1.18 11.74 -2.12
N VAL A 269 -1.43 10.54 -1.62
CA VAL A 269 -1.16 10.21 -0.21
C VAL A 269 0.13 9.40 -0.12
N ARG A 270 0.73 9.27 1.06
CA ARG A 270 1.80 8.33 1.37
C ARG A 270 1.69 7.94 2.84
N ALA A 271 1.67 6.64 3.12
CA ALA A 271 1.85 6.12 4.47
C ALA A 271 3.22 5.48 4.62
N GLU A 272 3.77 5.67 5.81
CA GLU A 272 5.02 5.05 6.25
C GLU A 272 4.83 4.52 7.65
N CYS A 273 5.46 3.38 7.91
CA CYS A 273 5.61 2.83 9.24
C CYS A 273 6.97 3.22 9.80
N TYR A 274 7.03 3.46 11.10
CA TYR A 274 8.28 3.61 11.82
C TYR A 274 8.36 2.66 13.00
N ASN A 275 9.46 1.93 13.08
CA ASN A 275 9.79 1.07 14.19
C ASN A 275 11.24 1.31 14.64
N PRO A 276 11.45 1.93 15.82
CA PRO A 276 12.79 2.26 16.30
C PRO A 276 13.63 1.03 16.67
N THR A 277 13.03 -0.17 16.70
CA THR A 277 13.69 -1.41 17.12
C THR A 277 13.86 -2.45 16.02
N ASP A 278 13.14 -2.31 14.90
CA ASP A 278 13.18 -3.25 13.76
C ASP A 278 12.72 -2.54 12.48
N GLY A 279 13.67 -2.17 11.61
CA GLY A 279 13.36 -1.73 10.25
C GLY A 279 13.19 -0.22 10.06
N GLY A 280 13.35 0.62 11.09
CA GLY A 280 13.38 2.07 10.94
C GLY A 280 12.12 2.61 10.25
N ILE A 281 12.28 3.50 9.28
CA ILE A 281 11.19 3.92 8.38
C ILE A 281 11.08 2.88 7.24
N HIS A 282 9.89 2.35 6.99
CA HIS A 282 9.70 1.26 6.00
C HIS A 282 8.30 1.17 5.40
N GLN A 283 8.17 0.26 4.41
CA GLN A 283 6.91 -0.21 3.84
C GLN A 283 6.77 -1.75 3.82
N ARG A 284 7.43 -2.44 4.76
CA ARG A 284 7.18 -3.87 5.03
C ARG A 284 5.68 -4.13 5.26
N TRP A 285 5.13 -5.12 4.55
CA TRP A 285 3.72 -5.52 4.52
C TRP A 285 2.74 -4.41 4.13
N ALA A 286 3.18 -3.46 3.30
CA ALA A 286 2.31 -2.44 2.74
C ALA A 286 1.18 -3.08 1.92
N GLY A 287 -0.07 -2.73 2.21
CA GLY A 287 -1.24 -3.39 1.61
C GLY A 287 -1.87 -4.45 2.52
N GLY A 288 -1.15 -4.84 3.58
CA GLY A 288 -1.55 -5.86 4.53
C GLY A 288 -1.16 -7.26 4.05
N ASP A 289 -0.75 -8.11 4.99
CA ASP A 289 -0.38 -9.50 4.76
C ASP A 289 -1.03 -10.41 5.80
N HIS A 290 -1.14 -11.70 5.49
CA HIS A 290 -1.51 -12.74 6.45
C HIS A 290 -0.45 -13.83 6.40
N ASP A 291 0.36 -13.90 7.46
CA ASP A 291 1.42 -14.90 7.60
C ASP A 291 0.91 -16.07 8.44
N TRP A 292 1.14 -17.29 7.97
CA TRP A 292 0.65 -18.51 8.63
C TRP A 292 1.21 -18.74 10.06
N THR A 293 2.27 -18.02 10.46
CA THR A 293 2.83 -18.10 11.82
C THR A 293 2.39 -16.94 12.70
N THR A 294 2.32 -15.74 12.13
CA THR A 294 2.15 -14.50 12.89
C THR A 294 0.72 -13.96 12.77
N GLY A 295 -0.05 -14.37 11.77
CA GLY A 295 -1.39 -13.86 11.46
C GLY A 295 -1.33 -12.56 10.66
N TRP A 296 -2.26 -11.66 10.91
CA TRP A 296 -2.45 -10.43 10.13
C TRP A 296 -1.36 -9.38 10.40
N GLN A 297 -0.52 -9.10 9.41
CA GLN A 297 0.63 -8.18 9.48
C GLN A 297 0.44 -6.92 8.62
N GLY A 298 1.20 -5.88 8.95
CA GLY A 298 1.27 -4.65 8.19
C GLY A 298 0.22 -3.61 8.56
N ALA A 299 0.20 -2.56 7.75
CA ALA A 299 -0.77 -1.49 7.85
C ALA A 299 -1.32 -1.13 6.48
N VAL A 300 -2.58 -0.72 6.48
CA VAL A 300 -3.29 -0.27 5.30
C VAL A 300 -3.88 1.10 5.61
N LEU A 301 -3.66 2.07 4.73
CA LEU A 301 -4.48 3.27 4.81
C LEU A 301 -5.88 2.95 4.30
N GLN A 302 -6.86 3.68 4.82
CA GLN A 302 -8.28 3.65 4.55
C GLN A 302 -9.02 4.97 4.69
N ASN A 303 -10.27 5.06 4.25
CA ASN A 303 -11.18 6.18 4.49
C ASN A 303 -10.62 7.58 4.08
N LEU A 304 -9.92 7.71 2.93
CA LEU A 304 -9.47 8.99 2.32
C LEU A 304 -10.61 9.91 1.85
N THR A 305 -11.15 10.70 2.75
CA THR A 305 -12.16 11.71 2.44
C THR A 305 -11.51 13.04 2.01
N ALA A 306 -12.32 14.10 1.92
CA ALA A 306 -11.82 15.42 1.57
C ALA A 306 -10.97 16.06 2.68
N ASP A 307 -11.11 15.59 3.92
CA ASP A 307 -10.53 16.19 5.12
C ASP A 307 -9.81 15.19 6.03
N SER A 308 -9.89 13.88 5.76
CA SER A 308 -9.22 12.87 6.57
C SER A 308 -8.81 11.61 5.80
N VAL A 309 -7.87 10.86 6.37
CA VAL A 309 -7.55 9.48 5.98
C VAL A 309 -7.30 8.64 7.23
N THR A 310 -7.82 7.43 7.25
CA THR A 310 -7.62 6.43 8.31
C THR A 310 -6.41 5.57 8.01
N MET A 311 -5.65 5.15 9.02
CA MET A 311 -4.70 4.04 8.94
C MET A 311 -5.15 2.92 9.84
N VAL A 312 -5.10 1.68 9.35
CA VAL A 312 -5.39 0.47 10.11
C VAL A 312 -4.12 -0.33 10.24
N ARG A 313 -3.69 -0.56 11.48
CA ARG A 313 -2.65 -1.53 11.80
C ARG A 313 -3.30 -2.88 12.05
N LEU A 314 -2.85 -3.92 11.36
CA LEU A 314 -3.45 -5.24 11.47
C LEU A 314 -3.21 -5.88 12.84
N ALA A 315 -4.06 -6.85 13.19
CA ALA A 315 -4.22 -7.38 14.55
C ALA A 315 -2.96 -8.01 15.15
N ASN A 316 -2.05 -8.49 14.31
CA ASN A 316 -0.84 -9.16 14.76
C ASN A 316 0.44 -8.45 14.31
N ASP A 317 0.32 -7.29 13.67
CA ASP A 317 1.44 -6.58 13.08
C ASP A 317 2.49 -6.23 14.14
N GLN A 318 3.72 -6.73 14.00
CA GLN A 318 4.81 -6.41 14.94
C GLN A 318 5.69 -5.25 14.46
N VAL A 319 5.54 -4.81 13.21
CA VAL A 319 6.55 -3.98 12.54
C VAL A 319 6.11 -2.53 12.37
N CYS A 320 4.84 -2.16 12.53
CA CYS A 320 4.35 -0.79 12.36
C CYS A 320 3.81 -0.18 13.67
N PRO A 321 4.60 -0.04 14.75
CA PRO A 321 4.12 0.53 16.00
C PRO A 321 3.79 2.02 15.90
N GLN A 322 4.36 2.72 14.93
CA GLN A 322 4.09 4.12 14.65
C GLN A 322 3.90 4.35 13.16
N ALA A 323 3.15 5.38 12.83
CA ALA A 323 2.74 5.72 11.48
C ALA A 323 2.90 7.21 11.18
N ARG A 324 3.07 7.51 9.89
CA ARG A 324 3.02 8.87 9.34
C ARG A 324 2.25 8.86 8.04
N VAL A 325 1.49 9.92 7.81
CA VAL A 325 0.80 10.21 6.56
C VAL A 325 1.30 11.53 5.99
N ARG A 326 1.66 11.53 4.72
CA ARG A 326 1.91 12.75 3.93
C ARG A 326 0.91 12.84 2.78
N ILE A 327 0.44 14.04 2.48
CA ILE A 327 -0.53 14.30 1.41
C ILE A 327 -0.07 15.50 0.58
N TRP A 328 -0.08 15.32 -0.73
CA TRP A 328 0.17 16.34 -1.73
C TRP A 328 -1.05 16.50 -2.62
N ARG A 329 -1.23 17.68 -3.20
CA ARG A 329 -2.11 17.89 -4.34
C ARG A 329 -1.52 17.23 -5.58
N ARG A 330 -2.35 16.64 -6.43
CA ARG A 330 -1.88 15.96 -7.67
C ARG A 330 -1.04 16.81 -8.64
N GLY A 331 -1.00 18.14 -8.48
CA GLY A 331 -0.07 18.97 -9.24
C GLY A 331 1.41 18.66 -9.00
N TYR A 332 1.75 17.97 -7.90
CA TYR A 332 3.12 17.57 -7.57
C TYR A 332 3.51 16.24 -8.22
N GLN A 333 4.72 16.17 -8.75
CA GLN A 333 5.27 14.99 -9.42
C GLN A 333 6.33 14.31 -8.55
N ILE A 334 5.91 13.46 -7.61
CA ILE A 334 6.82 12.79 -6.65
C ILE A 334 6.93 11.28 -6.93
N PHE A 335 8.03 10.62 -6.50
CA PHE A 335 8.20 9.17 -6.63
C PHE A 335 7.47 8.42 -5.50
N LEU A 336 6.58 7.49 -5.86
CA LEU A 336 5.73 6.80 -4.88
C LEU A 336 5.51 5.32 -5.15
N PRO A 337 5.52 4.53 -4.08
CA PRO A 337 4.64 3.41 -3.83
C PRO A 337 3.64 3.83 -2.73
N LEU A 338 2.37 3.95 -3.10
CA LEU A 338 1.28 4.41 -2.23
C LEU A 338 0.38 3.22 -1.80
N VAL A 339 -0.21 3.23 -0.60
CA VAL A 339 -1.28 2.30 -0.11
C VAL A 339 -2.32 3.14 0.68
N VAL A 340 -3.63 3.11 0.36
CA VAL A 340 -4.76 3.94 0.87
C VAL A 340 -6.13 3.39 0.43
N ARG A 341 -7.13 3.27 1.34
CA ARG A 341 -8.58 2.89 1.32
C ARG A 341 -9.47 4.14 1.52
N ASN A 342 -10.79 4.11 1.23
CA ASN A 342 -11.68 5.27 1.39
C ASN A 342 -13.17 4.90 1.49
N ASP A 343 -13.93 5.13 2.56
CA ASP A 343 -15.37 4.78 2.59
C ASP A 343 -16.21 5.52 1.52
#